data_AF-A0A3D1V3R9-F1
#
_entry.id   AF-A0A3D1V3R9-F1
#
_cell.length_a   1.000
_cell.length_b   1.000
_cell.length_c   1.000
_cell.angle_alpha   90.00
_cell.angle_beta   90.00
_cell.angle_gamma   90.00
#
_symmetry.space_group_name_H-M   'P 1'
#
loop_
_entity.id
_entity.type
_entity.pdbx_description
1 polymer ?
#
loop_
_entity_poly.entity_id
_entity_poly.type
_entity_poly.pdbx_seq_one_letter_code
_entity_poly.pdbx_strand_id
1 'polypeptide(L)'
;MEREMVERIERAENEAFTSMYRAASGYGTSTVEVDGVAAVWSRHDDDPGYNCVINLDIAIDPTTTIGRIEAIVRETGAPVLGIDGSPAVVAAIGDERIHQLGFARDYQEHMWGRRLSRADLDA
;
A
#
# COMPACT_ATOMS: atom_id res chain seq x y z
N MET A 1 -28.74 -0.43 6.30
CA MET A 1 -28.77 -1.80 5.78
C MET A 1 -27.75 -1.99 4.66
N GLU A 2 -27.81 -1.20 3.57
CA GLU A 2 -26.80 -1.29 2.49
C GLU A 2 -25.38 -0.91 2.94
N ARG A 3 -25.21 0.20 3.67
CA ARG A 3 -23.91 0.64 4.18
C ARG A 3 -23.25 -0.37 5.13
N GLU A 4 -24.01 -0.92 6.07
CA GLU A 4 -23.53 -1.94 7.01
C GLU A 4 -23.14 -3.25 6.30
N MET A 5 -23.85 -3.62 5.23
CA MET A 5 -23.49 -4.77 4.41
C MET A 5 -22.18 -4.53 3.66
N VAL A 6 -21.99 -3.34 3.06
CA VAL A 6 -20.75 -2.95 2.37
C VAL A 6 -19.56 -2.99 3.34
N GLU A 7 -19.68 -2.33 4.51
CA GLU A 7 -18.62 -2.31 5.53
C GLU A 7 -18.26 -3.73 6.03
N ARG A 8 -19.22 -4.66 6.06
CA ARG A 8 -18.96 -6.07 6.42
C ARG A 8 -18.26 -6.83 5.29
N ILE A 9 -18.59 -6.55 4.04
CA ILE A 9 -17.94 -7.17 2.87
C ILE A 9 -16.49 -6.69 2.79
N GLU A 10 -16.25 -5.37 2.85
CA GLU A 10 -14.91 -4.78 2.81
C GLU A 10 -14.02 -5.34 3.92
N ARG A 11 -14.56 -5.51 5.13
CA ARG A 11 -13.82 -6.14 6.23
C ARG A 11 -13.46 -7.59 5.94
N ALA A 12 -14.41 -8.38 5.42
CA ALA A 12 -14.17 -9.78 5.08
C ALA A 12 -13.15 -9.92 3.94
N GLU A 13 -13.20 -9.04 2.94
CA GLU A 13 -12.22 -8.99 1.84
C GLU A 13 -10.83 -8.64 2.37
N ASN A 14 -10.73 -7.64 3.24
CA ASN A 14 -9.48 -7.26 3.88
C ASN A 14 -8.87 -8.36 4.75
N GLU A 15 -9.70 -9.03 5.55
CA GLU A 15 -9.26 -10.17 6.36
C GLU A 15 -8.79 -11.33 5.49
N ALA A 16 -9.52 -11.67 4.43
CA ALA A 16 -9.14 -12.73 3.50
C ALA A 16 -7.83 -12.39 2.76
N PHE A 17 -7.71 -11.17 2.25
CA PHE A 17 -6.52 -10.68 1.56
C PHE A 17 -5.30 -10.72 2.48
N THR A 18 -5.38 -10.09 3.66
CA THR A 18 -4.26 -10.07 4.62
C THR A 18 -3.91 -11.47 5.13
N SER A 19 -4.89 -12.35 5.36
CA SER A 19 -4.65 -13.74 5.76
C SER A 19 -3.88 -14.51 4.68
N MET A 20 -4.22 -14.33 3.40
CA MET A 20 -3.53 -14.97 2.29
C MET A 20 -2.05 -14.58 2.24
N TYR A 21 -1.74 -13.29 2.37
CA TYR A 21 -0.35 -12.81 2.30
C TYR A 21 0.47 -13.13 3.56
N ARG A 22 -0.15 -13.17 4.74
CA ARG A 22 0.51 -13.68 5.96
C ARG A 22 0.90 -15.15 5.78
N ALA A 23 0.05 -15.96 5.16
CA ALA A 23 0.37 -17.35 4.82
C ALA A 23 1.46 -17.47 3.74
N ALA A 24 1.58 -16.48 2.85
CA ALA A 24 2.62 -16.42 1.83
C ALA A 24 4.01 -16.03 2.37
N SER A 25 4.16 -15.77 3.67
CA SER A 25 5.43 -15.31 4.27
C SER A 25 6.61 -16.27 4.05
N GLY A 26 6.36 -17.58 4.01
CA GLY A 26 7.36 -18.60 3.68
C GLY A 26 7.86 -18.56 2.22
N TYR A 27 7.21 -17.78 1.35
CA TYR A 27 7.50 -17.69 -0.08
C TYR A 27 8.12 -16.34 -0.48
N GLY A 28 8.57 -15.54 0.50
CA GLY A 28 9.26 -14.27 0.25
C GLY A 28 8.35 -13.03 0.26
N THR A 29 7.09 -13.18 0.66
CA THR A 29 6.18 -12.07 0.88
C THR A 29 6.27 -11.56 2.31
N SER A 30 6.26 -10.25 2.48
CA SER A 30 6.20 -9.59 3.78
C SER A 30 4.92 -8.79 3.90
N THR A 31 4.44 -8.65 5.13
CA THR A 31 3.24 -7.88 5.45
C THR A 31 3.46 -7.04 6.70
N VAL A 32 2.88 -5.85 6.77
CA VAL A 32 2.84 -5.03 7.97
C VAL A 32 1.48 -4.36 8.11
N GLU A 33 1.11 -4.03 9.34
CA GLU A 33 -0.09 -3.24 9.63
C GLU A 33 0.30 -2.06 10.52
N VAL A 34 -0.10 -0.85 10.12
CA VAL A 34 0.16 0.41 10.81
C VAL A 34 -1.16 1.17 10.88
N ASP A 35 -1.65 1.41 12.10
CA ASP A 35 -2.87 2.20 12.33
C ASP A 35 -4.12 1.69 11.55
N GLY A 36 -4.22 0.37 11.36
CA GLY A 36 -5.29 -0.29 10.61
C GLY A 36 -5.08 -0.33 9.09
N VAL A 37 -4.03 0.31 8.59
CA VAL A 37 -3.61 0.26 7.19
C VAL A 37 -2.60 -0.87 7.01
N ALA A 38 -2.84 -1.74 6.04
CA ALA A 38 -1.94 -2.86 5.76
C ALA A 38 -1.01 -2.51 4.58
N ALA A 39 0.16 -3.13 4.54
CA ALA A 39 0.97 -3.19 3.35
C ALA A 39 1.52 -4.60 3.12
N VAL A 40 1.68 -4.94 1.84
CA VAL A 40 2.20 -6.21 1.36
C VAL A 40 3.33 -5.92 0.38
N TRP A 41 4.41 -6.70 0.42
CA TRP A 41 5.51 -6.55 -0.53
C TRP A 41 6.38 -7.80 -0.65
N SER A 42 7.17 -7.87 -1.71
CA SER A 42 8.27 -8.81 -1.91
C SER A 42 9.46 -8.05 -2.46
N ARG A 43 10.65 -8.30 -1.91
CA ARG A 43 11.91 -7.75 -2.44
C ARG A 43 12.27 -8.26 -3.85
N HIS A 44 11.54 -9.26 -4.34
CA HIS A 44 11.77 -9.93 -5.62
C HIS A 44 10.73 -9.58 -6.69
N ASP A 45 9.73 -8.76 -6.34
CA ASP A 45 8.65 -8.36 -7.21
C ASP A 45 8.66 -6.85 -7.36
N ASP A 46 8.44 -6.33 -8.55
CA ASP A 46 8.49 -4.90 -8.85
C ASP A 46 7.14 -4.34 -9.36
N ASP A 47 6.07 -5.12 -9.22
CA ASP A 47 4.69 -4.72 -9.49
C ASP A 47 4.15 -3.88 -8.31
N PRO A 48 3.75 -2.62 -8.52
CA PRO A 48 3.11 -1.80 -7.48
C PRO A 48 1.71 -2.27 -7.11
N GLY A 49 1.04 -3.08 -7.94
CA GLY A 49 -0.22 -3.75 -7.59
C GLY A 49 -0.02 -4.84 -6.52
N TYR A 50 1.13 -5.50 -6.56
CA TYR A 50 1.51 -6.51 -5.57
C TYR A 50 2.16 -5.89 -4.32
N ASN A 51 3.10 -4.96 -4.53
CA ASN A 51 3.81 -4.26 -3.47
C ASN A 51 3.04 -3.01 -3.04
N CYS A 52 1.91 -3.17 -2.35
CA CYS A 52 0.95 -2.09 -2.17
C CYS A 52 0.55 -1.84 -0.70
N VAL A 53 0.09 -0.61 -0.46
CA VAL A 53 -0.65 -0.18 0.73
C VAL A 53 -2.15 -0.36 0.48
N ILE A 54 -2.85 -0.83 1.50
CA ILE A 54 -4.26 -1.26 1.44
C ILE A 54 -5.02 -0.61 2.58
N ASN A 55 -6.26 -0.19 2.31
CA ASN A 55 -7.14 0.52 3.25
C ASN A 55 -6.56 1.86 3.68
N LEU A 56 -5.93 2.58 2.75
CA LEU A 56 -5.33 3.87 3.07
C LEU A 56 -6.40 4.96 3.35
N ASP A 57 -7.61 4.76 2.83
CA ASP A 57 -8.77 5.63 3.01
C ASP A 57 -9.31 5.67 4.44
N ILE A 58 -9.04 4.63 5.26
CA ILE A 58 -9.43 4.61 6.68
C ILE A 58 -8.37 5.24 7.61
N ALA A 59 -7.22 5.65 7.07
CA ALA A 59 -6.16 6.25 7.87
C ALA A 59 -6.58 7.64 8.37
N ILE A 60 -6.38 7.90 9.68
CA ILE A 60 -6.61 9.23 10.26
C ILE A 60 -5.67 10.27 9.62
N ASP A 61 -4.42 9.87 9.39
CA ASP A 61 -3.42 10.65 8.66
C ASP A 61 -2.75 9.75 7.60
N PRO A 62 -3.30 9.71 6.38
CA PRO A 62 -2.77 8.88 5.30
C PRO A 62 -1.31 9.19 4.96
N THR A 63 -0.90 10.46 5.03
CA THR A 63 0.46 10.89 4.67
C THR A 63 1.47 10.37 5.68
N THR A 64 1.21 10.57 6.97
CA THR A 64 2.08 10.04 8.03
C THR A 64 2.12 8.51 8.02
N THR A 65 0.98 7.87 7.74
CA THR A 65 0.87 6.41 7.67
C THR A 65 1.70 5.84 6.51
N ILE A 66 1.60 6.44 5.31
CA ILE A 66 2.46 6.09 4.17
C ILE A 66 3.93 6.21 4.55
N GLY A 67 4.34 7.29 5.19
CA GLY A 67 5.75 7.48 5.59
C GLY A 67 6.26 6.40 6.53
N ARG A 68 5.45 5.96 7.51
CA ARG A 68 5.79 4.87 8.43
C ARG A 68 5.90 3.53 7.70
N ILE A 69 4.94 3.22 6.84
CA ILE A 69 4.96 2.00 6.02
C ILE A 69 6.18 2.01 5.09
N GLU A 70 6.43 3.14 4.41
CA GLU A 70 7.55 3.30 3.49
C GLU A 70 8.89 2.99 4.17
N ALA A 71 9.10 3.49 5.39
CA ALA A 71 10.31 3.20 6.16
C ALA A 71 10.51 1.68 6.36
N ILE A 72 9.45 0.95 6.72
CA ILE A 72 9.48 -0.50 6.97
C ILE A 72 9.73 -1.28 5.67
N VAL A 73 9.03 -0.94 4.59
CA VAL A 73 9.19 -1.64 3.30
C VAL A 73 10.56 -1.38 2.67
N ARG A 74 11.14 -0.18 2.89
CA ARG A 74 12.52 0.14 2.47
C ARG A 74 13.55 -0.68 3.23
N GLU A 75 13.45 -0.75 4.55
CA GLU A 75 14.37 -1.54 5.40
C GLU A 75 14.41 -3.02 5.01
N THR A 76 13.29 -3.53 4.48
CA THR A 76 13.14 -4.93 4.08
C THR A 76 13.35 -5.16 2.57
N GLY A 77 13.67 -4.10 1.83
CA GLY A 77 14.17 -4.17 0.46
C GLY A 77 13.12 -4.20 -0.64
N ALA A 78 11.91 -3.68 -0.41
CA ALA A 78 10.92 -3.51 -1.48
C ALA A 78 11.47 -2.59 -2.59
N PRO A 79 11.38 -2.95 -3.88
CA PRO A 79 11.87 -2.12 -4.98
C PRO A 79 10.87 -1.02 -5.38
N VAL A 80 9.59 -1.20 -5.03
CA VAL A 80 8.47 -0.31 -5.36
C VAL A 80 7.48 -0.30 -4.20
N LEU A 81 6.73 0.78 -4.07
CA LEU A 81 5.54 0.86 -3.21
C LEU A 81 4.38 1.41 -4.05
N GLY A 82 3.24 0.73 -3.99
CA GLY A 82 2.00 1.14 -4.61
C GLY A 82 0.98 1.63 -3.58
N ILE A 83 0.08 2.49 -4.00
CA ILE A 83 -1.15 2.85 -3.27
C ILE A 83 -2.34 2.77 -4.24
N ASP A 84 -3.51 2.45 -3.70
CA ASP A 84 -4.76 2.50 -4.45
C ASP A 84 -5.02 3.92 -5.00
N GLY A 85 -5.42 3.99 -6.27
CA GLY A 85 -5.80 5.20 -6.97
C GLY A 85 -7.29 5.50 -6.96
N SER A 86 -8.06 4.85 -6.08
CA SER A 86 -9.48 5.11 -5.92
C SER A 86 -9.77 6.58 -5.57
N PRO A 87 -10.96 7.10 -5.96
CA PRO A 87 -11.35 8.47 -5.63
C PRO A 87 -11.33 8.77 -4.13
N ALA A 88 -11.57 7.77 -3.27
CA ALA A 88 -11.55 7.94 -1.82
C ALA A 88 -10.13 8.24 -1.31
N VAL A 89 -9.13 7.46 -1.76
CA VAL A 89 -7.72 7.68 -1.40
C VAL A 89 -7.22 9.02 -1.95
N VAL A 90 -7.55 9.34 -3.20
CA VAL A 90 -7.18 10.64 -3.80
C VAL A 90 -7.83 11.80 -3.05
N ALA A 91 -9.09 11.67 -2.59
CA ALA A 91 -9.75 12.68 -1.78
C ALA A 91 -9.15 12.81 -0.37
N ALA A 92 -8.69 11.71 0.23
CA ALA A 92 -8.11 11.69 1.57
C ALA A 92 -6.70 12.31 1.62
N ILE A 93 -5.88 12.09 0.58
CA ILE A 93 -4.49 12.58 0.54
C ILE A 93 -4.38 13.91 -0.21
N GLY A 94 -5.11 14.04 -1.32
CA GLY A 94 -4.95 15.08 -2.33
C GLY A 94 -3.97 14.69 -3.44
N ASP A 95 -4.39 14.87 -4.70
CA ASP A 95 -3.61 14.52 -5.90
C ASP A 95 -2.22 15.19 -5.93
N GLU A 96 -2.14 16.48 -5.61
CA GLU A 96 -0.85 17.20 -5.50
C GLU A 96 0.07 16.57 -4.45
N ARG A 97 -0.50 16.17 -3.30
CA ARG A 97 0.27 15.58 -2.22
C ARG A 97 0.76 14.18 -2.58
N ILE A 98 -0.03 13.38 -3.29
CA ILE A 98 0.39 12.08 -3.85
C ILE A 98 1.61 12.26 -4.75
N HIS A 99 1.58 13.25 -5.64
CA HIS A 99 2.71 13.59 -6.49
C HIS A 99 3.94 14.09 -5.72
N GLN A 100 3.76 14.94 -4.71
CA GLN A 100 4.85 15.39 -3.83
C GLN A 100 5.49 14.24 -3.04
N LEU A 101 4.71 13.20 -2.72
CA LEU A 101 5.20 11.97 -2.12
C LEU A 101 5.93 11.06 -3.13
N GLY A 102 6.09 11.48 -4.39
CA GLY A 102 6.85 10.77 -5.41
C GLY A 102 6.09 9.63 -6.09
N PHE A 103 4.77 9.53 -5.87
CA PHE A 103 3.92 8.57 -6.57
C PHE A 103 3.52 9.10 -7.95
N ALA A 104 3.47 8.20 -8.91
CA ALA A 104 2.98 8.45 -10.26
C ALA A 104 1.95 7.40 -10.63
N ARG A 105 1.02 7.75 -11.54
CA ARG A 105 0.03 6.79 -12.03
C ARG A 105 0.75 5.63 -12.72
N ASP A 106 0.39 4.41 -12.34
CA ASP A 106 0.88 3.20 -13.00
C ASP A 106 -0.03 2.84 -14.21
N TYR A 107 0.45 1.96 -15.09
CA TYR A 107 -0.29 1.50 -16.27
C TYR A 107 -1.57 0.75 -15.90
N GLN A 108 -1.61 0.14 -14.71
CA GLN A 108 -2.86 -0.34 -14.13
C GLN A 108 -3.66 0.88 -13.62
N GLU A 109 -4.68 1.31 -14.37
CA GLU A 109 -5.39 2.60 -14.27
C GLU A 109 -5.97 3.00 -12.88
N HIS A 110 -5.85 2.13 -11.87
CA HIS A 110 -6.31 2.34 -10.51
C HIS A 110 -5.20 2.23 -9.46
N MET A 111 -3.93 2.30 -9.85
CA MET A 111 -2.80 2.29 -8.92
C MET A 111 -1.88 3.49 -9.12
N TRP A 112 -1.30 3.96 -8.02
CA TRP A 112 -0.15 4.84 -8.06
C TRP A 112 1.07 4.09 -7.57
N GLY A 113 2.16 4.13 -8.34
CA GLY A 113 3.42 3.48 -8.01
C GLY A 113 4.53 4.50 -7.71
N ARG A 114 5.41 4.13 -6.78
CA ARG A 114 6.66 4.84 -6.50
C ARG A 114 7.80 3.85 -6.42
N ARG A 115 8.83 4.05 -7.25
CA ARG A 115 10.09 3.27 -7.15
C ARG A 115 10.87 3.73 -5.93
N LEU A 116 11.35 2.77 -5.14
CA LEU A 116 12.10 3.04 -3.90
C LEU A 116 13.63 3.03 -4.10
N SER A 117 14.10 2.69 -5.30
CA SER A 117 15.48 2.64 -5.84
C SER A 117 16.65 2.35 -4.88
N ARG A 118 17.53 1.43 -5.28
CA ARG A 118 18.85 1.18 -4.66
C ARG A 118 19.87 2.33 -4.75
N ALA A 119 19.59 3.42 -5.48
CA ALA A 119 20.50 4.57 -5.50
C ALA A 119 20.59 5.28 -4.13
N ASP A 120 19.65 5.01 -3.23
CA ASP A 120 19.67 5.43 -1.82
C ASP A 120 20.37 4.41 -0.89
N LEU A 121 20.91 3.29 -1.42
CA LEU A 121 21.54 2.22 -0.64
C LEU A 121 23.08 2.12 -0.83
N ASP A 122 23.64 2.86 -1.77
CA ASP A 122 25.09 2.94 -2.05
C ASP A 122 25.63 4.39 -2.15
N ALA A 123 24.89 5.39 -1.65
CA ALA A 123 25.30 6.80 -1.57
C ALA A 123 25.70 7.22 -0.14
#